data_AF-A0A518BPU3-F1
#
_entry.id   AF-A0A518BPU3-F1
#
_cell.length_a   1.000
_cell.length_b   1.000
_cell.length_c   1.000
_cell.angle_alpha   90.00
_cell.angle_beta   90.00
_cell.angle_gamma   90.00
#
_symmetry.space_group_name_H-M   'P 1'
#
loop_
_entity.id
_entity.type
_entity.pdbx_description
1 polymer ?
#
loop_
_entity_poly.entity_id
_entity_poly.type
_entity_poly.pdbx_seq_one_letter_code
_entity_poly.pdbx_strand_id
1 'polypeptide(L)'
;MILLHNSARDLAHPRRGAALMLSVLVLLVLVAVVFQINIATGTDARVARNDVAHTAMDLAMESVLLDQFEVLKNDAADSASGGGNGAVGAGDIGGASASGGLGGALGGLGGGGGAVGDQAGGPVDSRRDEWASPGRADTVGRANGVNVRILIQDENSKYNVLAMLTDDEEEAEKAFWRVVRIIDLFREGTDVDVDSTDAETIAELIRDHLLQETEADRARLVTDDPDGDDRSKPMLSLREIVQYEEIGRIEANLEAPLFRDFRTEDDVIVHSLSSYLTTWTSLQTLEEMQEEQAEGPGAGAGTTQGNPDGQGGGGGGGGGGGGGGGSQGATTASSDGTLSFGGPVAESGDASQAGAFGAGGQDAGSGVAGAVNINTAPPVVLKALMDEDDLDQRFWDDVIAYRNEEDEEAMDSDDDEPMLDEFGEELVLRKFFSSVDQLSEIRDWDLVEPLVRDDLVRHLGVSSDVFTIFLTARKDTSGKNTMQGTMTREEIEEVERLPTNLSRTIACTVWRRTTDEGVEIIPLQRWEYLDYVPWEILDYPNEDR
;
A
#
# COMPACT_ATOMS: atom_id res chain seq x y z
N MET A 1 -66.44 -94.22 -25.35
CA MET A 1 -67.45 -93.17 -25.12
C MET A 1 -66.71 -92.00 -24.51
N ILE A 2 -66.67 -90.91 -25.27
CA ILE A 2 -65.57 -89.96 -25.44
C ILE A 2 -66.02 -88.59 -24.92
N LEU A 3 -65.08 -87.88 -24.27
CA LEU A 3 -64.96 -86.43 -24.08
C LEU A 3 -66.16 -85.66 -23.49
N LEU A 4 -65.90 -84.96 -22.38
CA LEU A 4 -66.23 -83.55 -22.11
C LEU A 4 -66.21 -83.32 -20.60
N HIS A 5 -65.08 -82.90 -20.03
CA HIS A 5 -65.00 -82.20 -18.73
C HIS A 5 -63.59 -81.60 -18.56
N ASN A 6 -63.33 -80.48 -19.23
CA ASN A 6 -62.31 -79.50 -18.82
C ASN A 6 -62.36 -78.30 -19.78
N SER A 7 -63.23 -77.32 -19.49
CA SER A 7 -63.15 -76.00 -20.13
C SER A 7 -63.88 -74.95 -19.29
N ALA A 8 -63.29 -74.56 -18.15
CA ALA A 8 -63.80 -73.46 -17.32
C ALA A 8 -62.75 -72.92 -16.32
N ARG A 9 -61.49 -72.67 -16.73
CA ARG A 9 -60.49 -72.07 -15.83
C ARG A 9 -59.65 -70.89 -16.37
N ASP A 10 -59.92 -70.36 -17.55
CA ASP A 10 -59.04 -69.34 -18.17
C ASP A 10 -59.63 -67.92 -18.31
N LEU A 11 -60.33 -67.40 -17.30
CA LEU A 11 -60.79 -65.98 -17.33
C LEU A 11 -60.38 -65.13 -16.11
N ALA A 12 -59.50 -65.62 -15.22
CA ALA A 12 -59.05 -64.88 -14.03
C ALA A 12 -57.63 -64.29 -14.12
N HIS A 13 -56.99 -64.29 -15.29
CA HIS A 13 -55.60 -63.84 -15.46
C HIS A 13 -55.34 -62.34 -15.73
N PRO A 14 -56.25 -61.51 -16.29
CA PRO A 14 -55.88 -60.12 -16.62
C PRO A 14 -55.79 -59.17 -15.41
N ARG A 15 -56.42 -59.49 -14.28
CA ARG A 15 -56.42 -58.61 -13.08
C ARG A 15 -55.13 -58.72 -12.24
N ARG A 16 -54.41 -59.84 -12.31
CA ARG A 16 -53.14 -60.04 -11.58
C ARG A 16 -51.98 -59.26 -12.24
N GLY A 17 -52.01 -59.14 -13.57
CA GLY A 17 -51.03 -58.32 -14.31
C GLY A 17 -51.14 -56.83 -13.99
N ALA A 18 -52.37 -56.30 -13.89
CA ALA A 18 -52.60 -54.91 -13.54
C ALA A 18 -52.12 -54.57 -12.11
N ALA A 19 -52.36 -55.46 -11.13
CA ALA A 19 -51.89 -55.26 -9.76
C ALA A 19 -50.36 -55.29 -9.66
N LEU A 20 -49.69 -56.17 -10.41
CA LEU A 20 -48.23 -56.24 -10.44
C LEU A 20 -47.63 -54.98 -11.09
N MET A 21 -48.17 -54.55 -12.24
CA MET A 21 -47.73 -53.31 -12.89
C MET A 21 -47.92 -52.08 -11.99
N LEU A 22 -49.04 -52.00 -11.27
CA LEU A 22 -49.29 -50.92 -10.32
C LEU A 22 -48.31 -50.98 -9.13
N SER A 23 -48.00 -52.17 -8.62
CA SER A 23 -47.01 -52.32 -7.54
C SER A 23 -45.59 -51.93 -7.96
N VAL A 24 -45.19 -52.27 -9.20
CA VAL A 24 -43.89 -51.87 -9.76
C VAL A 24 -43.84 -50.36 -9.98
N LEU A 25 -44.93 -49.75 -10.48
CA LEU A 25 -45.01 -48.31 -10.65
C LEU A 25 -44.89 -47.58 -9.29
N VAL A 26 -45.64 -48.02 -8.28
CA VAL A 26 -45.54 -47.46 -6.92
C VAL A 26 -44.13 -47.64 -6.35
N LEU A 27 -43.49 -48.79 -6.55
CA LEU A 27 -42.10 -49.02 -6.13
C LEU A 27 -41.12 -48.06 -6.81
N LEU A 28 -41.24 -47.87 -8.14
CA LEU A 28 -40.39 -46.93 -8.87
C LEU A 28 -40.58 -45.49 -8.39
N VAL A 29 -41.82 -45.08 -8.11
CA VAL A 29 -42.11 -43.75 -7.51
C VAL A 29 -41.48 -43.63 -6.13
N LEU A 30 -41.59 -44.65 -5.27
CA LEU A 30 -40.96 -44.63 -3.95
C LEU A 30 -39.43 -44.56 -4.04
N VAL A 31 -38.81 -45.32 -4.93
CA VAL A 31 -37.35 -45.26 -5.16
C VAL A 31 -36.96 -43.87 -5.65
N ALA A 32 -37.72 -43.28 -6.57
CA ALA A 32 -37.47 -41.91 -7.05
C ALA A 32 -37.59 -40.88 -5.92
N VAL A 33 -38.61 -40.97 -5.07
CA VAL A 33 -38.80 -40.06 -3.92
C VAL A 33 -37.66 -40.21 -2.91
N VAL A 34 -37.25 -41.44 -2.57
CA VAL A 34 -36.12 -41.67 -1.64
C VAL A 34 -34.82 -41.13 -2.23
N PHE A 35 -34.60 -41.32 -3.53
CA PHE A 35 -33.42 -40.80 -4.23
C PHE A 35 -33.41 -39.26 -4.23
N GLN A 36 -34.55 -38.62 -4.51
CA GLN A 36 -34.69 -37.15 -4.44
C GLN A 36 -34.45 -36.61 -3.04
N ILE A 37 -35.00 -37.25 -2.00
CA ILE A 37 -34.78 -36.85 -0.61
C ILE A 37 -33.30 -36.99 -0.24
N ASN A 38 -32.65 -38.07 -0.66
CA ASN A 38 -31.21 -38.28 -0.37
C ASN A 38 -30.35 -37.21 -1.05
N ILE A 39 -30.61 -36.88 -2.33
CA ILE A 39 -29.90 -35.80 -3.03
C ILE A 39 -30.15 -34.45 -2.38
N ALA A 40 -31.41 -34.09 -2.10
CA ALA A 40 -31.76 -32.81 -1.50
C ALA A 40 -31.11 -32.65 -0.11
N THR A 41 -31.24 -33.67 0.75
CA THR A 41 -30.61 -33.67 2.09
C THR A 41 -29.08 -33.61 2.00
N GLY A 42 -28.48 -34.28 1.01
CA GLY A 42 -27.05 -34.25 0.78
C GLY A 42 -26.55 -32.87 0.33
N THR A 43 -27.30 -32.18 -0.52
CA THR A 43 -27.00 -30.81 -0.95
C THR A 43 -27.17 -29.83 0.21
N ASP A 44 -28.28 -29.90 0.96
CA ASP A 44 -28.53 -29.02 2.12
C ASP A 44 -27.45 -29.17 3.19
N ALA A 45 -27.03 -30.41 3.46
CA ALA A 45 -25.93 -30.68 4.40
C ALA A 45 -24.57 -30.15 3.90
N ARG A 46 -24.34 -30.06 2.58
CA ARG A 46 -23.14 -29.46 2.01
C ARG A 46 -23.19 -27.94 2.09
N VAL A 47 -24.32 -27.32 1.74
CA VAL A 47 -24.52 -25.87 1.86
C VAL A 47 -24.33 -25.43 3.31
N ALA A 48 -24.98 -26.10 4.26
CA ALA A 48 -24.83 -25.78 5.68
C ALA A 48 -23.38 -25.92 6.19
N ARG A 49 -22.60 -26.88 5.68
CA ARG A 49 -21.17 -27.00 6.02
C ARG A 49 -20.33 -25.89 5.40
N ASN A 50 -20.64 -25.49 4.18
CA ASN A 50 -19.95 -24.40 3.50
C ASN A 50 -20.26 -23.05 4.19
N ASP A 51 -21.50 -22.82 4.62
CA ASP A 51 -21.88 -21.62 5.37
C ASP A 51 -21.10 -21.53 6.70
N VAL A 52 -21.02 -22.63 7.46
CA VAL A 52 -20.20 -22.69 8.69
C VAL A 52 -18.72 -22.49 8.37
N ALA A 53 -18.23 -23.02 7.25
CA ALA A 53 -16.85 -22.79 6.82
C ALA A 53 -16.59 -21.32 6.49
N HIS A 54 -17.51 -20.64 5.81
CA HIS A 54 -17.40 -19.21 5.50
C HIS A 54 -17.42 -18.35 6.76
N THR A 55 -18.32 -18.61 7.72
CA THR A 55 -18.30 -17.89 9.01
C THR A 55 -16.98 -18.12 9.75
N ALA A 56 -16.43 -19.34 9.70
CA ALA A 56 -15.12 -19.61 10.30
C ALA A 56 -13.97 -18.87 9.59
N MET A 57 -14.05 -18.71 8.26
CA MET A 57 -13.09 -17.89 7.51
C MET A 57 -13.20 -16.41 7.88
N ASP A 58 -14.41 -15.87 7.98
CA ASP A 58 -14.62 -14.45 8.32
C ASP A 58 -14.05 -14.12 9.70
N LEU A 59 -14.33 -14.96 10.70
CA LEU A 59 -13.78 -14.79 12.05
C LEU A 59 -12.24 -14.91 12.07
N ALA A 60 -11.67 -15.80 11.26
CA ALA A 60 -10.23 -15.95 11.15
C ALA A 60 -9.60 -14.71 10.49
N MET A 61 -10.19 -14.20 9.40
CA MET A 61 -9.73 -12.99 8.74
C MET A 61 -9.87 -11.75 9.64
N GLU A 62 -10.97 -11.60 10.38
CA GLU A 62 -11.14 -10.49 11.32
C GLU A 62 -10.07 -10.50 12.43
N SER A 63 -9.75 -11.68 12.97
CA SER A 63 -8.67 -11.80 13.95
C SER A 63 -7.31 -11.43 13.37
N VAL A 64 -6.99 -11.95 12.18
CA VAL A 64 -5.72 -11.68 11.50
C VAL A 64 -5.61 -10.20 11.13
N LEU A 65 -6.70 -9.58 10.71
CA LEU A 65 -6.75 -8.15 10.37
C LEU A 65 -6.37 -7.28 11.57
N LEU A 66 -6.87 -7.61 12.77
CA LEU A 66 -6.51 -6.90 14.01
C LEU A 66 -5.03 -7.07 14.35
N ASP A 67 -4.47 -8.27 14.14
CA ASP A 67 -3.04 -8.51 14.34
C ASP A 67 -2.22 -7.65 13.36
N GLN A 68 -2.63 -7.54 12.10
CA GLN A 68 -1.95 -6.70 11.10
C GLN A 68 -2.05 -5.20 11.41
N PHE A 69 -3.13 -4.74 12.05
CA PHE A 69 -3.21 -3.35 12.52
C PHE A 69 -2.15 -3.06 13.59
N GLU A 70 -1.87 -4.00 14.49
CA GLU A 70 -0.81 -3.83 15.49
C GLU A 70 0.58 -3.89 14.85
N VAL A 71 0.81 -4.73 13.83
CA VAL A 71 2.06 -4.75 13.07
C VAL A 71 2.34 -3.38 12.43
N LEU A 72 1.40 -2.84 11.66
CA LEU A 72 1.54 -1.51 11.02
C LEU A 72 1.72 -0.38 12.04
N LYS A 73 1.09 -0.51 13.21
CA LYS A 73 1.20 0.48 14.28
C LYS A 73 2.57 0.45 14.97
N ASN A 74 3.09 -0.74 15.24
CA ASN A 74 4.40 -0.92 15.87
C ASN A 74 5.52 -0.45 14.94
N ASP A 75 5.43 -0.79 13.66
CA ASP A 75 6.36 -0.38 12.61
C ASP A 75 6.53 1.16 12.54
N ALA A 76 5.42 1.89 12.50
CA ALA A 76 5.48 3.35 12.53
C ALA A 76 5.94 3.92 13.89
N ALA A 77 5.65 3.26 15.00
CA ALA A 77 6.10 3.70 16.32
C ALA A 77 7.62 3.54 16.49
N ASP A 78 8.18 2.45 15.96
CA ASP A 78 9.62 2.19 15.96
C ASP A 78 10.35 3.23 15.10
N SER A 79 9.80 3.52 13.92
CA SER A 79 10.27 4.59 13.03
C SER A 79 10.26 5.98 13.68
N ALA A 80 9.20 6.32 14.43
CA ALA A 80 9.09 7.62 15.11
C ALA A 80 10.06 7.77 16.31
N SER A 81 10.52 6.66 16.88
CA SER A 81 11.38 6.68 18.07
C SER A 81 12.85 7.00 17.78
N GLY A 82 13.27 6.97 16.49
CA GLY A 82 14.41 7.71 15.92
C GLY A 82 15.71 7.74 16.74
N GLY A 83 16.00 6.66 17.47
CA GLY A 83 16.95 6.70 18.58
C GLY A 83 17.66 5.37 18.80
N GLY A 84 18.37 4.91 17.77
CA GLY A 84 19.52 4.00 17.88
C GLY A 84 19.43 2.91 18.95
N ASN A 85 18.69 1.84 18.65
CA ASN A 85 19.06 0.48 19.02
C ASN A 85 18.13 -0.48 18.27
N GLY A 86 18.67 -1.16 17.26
CA GLY A 86 17.97 -2.22 16.56
C GLY A 86 17.57 -3.37 17.50
N ALA A 87 16.51 -4.05 17.06
CA ALA A 87 16.15 -5.44 17.33
C ALA A 87 16.06 -5.89 18.80
N VAL A 88 14.85 -5.84 19.37
CA VAL A 88 14.32 -6.97 20.17
C VAL A 88 12.80 -7.06 20.00
N GLY A 89 12.36 -7.60 18.85
CA GLY A 89 10.95 -7.72 18.47
C GLY A 89 10.41 -9.14 18.29
N ALA A 90 11.18 -10.20 18.60
CA ALA A 90 10.64 -11.56 18.59
C ALA A 90 9.81 -11.85 19.86
N GLY A 91 8.64 -11.22 19.92
CA GLY A 91 7.61 -11.45 20.93
C GLY A 91 6.83 -12.72 20.65
N ASP A 92 7.40 -13.86 21.03
CA ASP A 92 6.71 -15.13 21.22
C ASP A 92 5.45 -14.94 22.11
N ILE A 93 4.28 -14.84 21.47
CA ILE A 93 2.97 -15.02 22.12
C ILE A 93 2.78 -16.53 22.35
N GLY A 94 3.52 -17.04 23.32
CA GLY A 94 3.56 -18.44 23.72
C GLY A 94 3.41 -18.61 25.23
N GLY A 95 2.23 -18.31 25.76
CA GLY A 95 1.94 -18.45 27.18
C GLY A 95 2.01 -19.91 27.69
N ALA A 96 3.07 -20.26 28.43
CA ALA A 96 3.03 -21.27 29.50
C ALA A 96 4.22 -21.16 30.48
N SER A 97 3.95 -20.52 31.61
CA SER A 97 4.54 -20.70 32.95
C SER A 97 5.65 -21.75 33.15
N ALA A 98 6.83 -21.33 33.64
CA ALA A 98 7.58 -22.03 34.71
C ALA A 98 8.75 -21.18 35.28
N SER A 99 8.53 -20.64 36.48
CA SER A 99 9.49 -20.60 37.59
C SER A 99 11.02 -20.48 37.31
N GLY A 100 11.56 -19.31 37.66
CA GLY A 100 12.62 -19.23 38.68
C GLY A 100 14.06 -18.98 38.23
N GLY A 101 14.69 -17.97 38.82
CA GLY A 101 16.10 -18.04 39.21
C GLY A 101 17.04 -16.95 38.70
N LEU A 102 17.36 -16.03 39.62
CA LEU A 102 18.73 -15.59 39.95
C LEU A 102 19.68 -15.11 38.83
N GLY A 103 19.86 -13.79 38.78
CA GLY A 103 21.15 -13.16 39.11
C GLY A 103 22.22 -13.08 38.01
N GLY A 104 22.56 -11.86 37.62
CA GLY A 104 23.77 -11.62 36.82
C GLY A 104 24.04 -10.14 36.58
N ALA A 105 24.78 -9.51 37.49
CA ALA A 105 25.40 -8.21 37.29
C ALA A 105 26.73 -8.38 36.54
N LEU A 106 26.83 -7.84 35.33
CA LEU A 106 28.05 -7.60 34.53
C LEU A 106 27.65 -6.53 33.49
N GLY A 107 28.30 -5.37 33.30
CA GLY A 107 29.60 -4.89 33.74
C GLY A 107 30.67 -5.04 32.66
N GLY A 108 30.81 -4.05 31.76
CA GLY A 108 31.97 -3.87 30.87
C GLY A 108 31.56 -3.52 29.43
N LEU A 109 31.77 -2.29 28.95
CA LEU A 109 33.01 -1.74 28.37
C LEU A 109 33.28 -2.21 26.92
N GLY A 110 33.05 -1.30 25.97
CA GLY A 110 33.50 -1.35 24.58
C GLY A 110 32.48 -0.63 23.72
N GLY A 111 32.79 0.28 22.80
CA GLY A 111 34.04 0.83 22.29
C GLY A 111 33.61 1.66 21.09
N GLY A 112 33.90 2.96 21.09
CA GLY A 112 33.38 3.89 20.10
C GLY A 112 33.86 3.60 18.68
N GLY A 113 32.90 3.34 17.78
CA GLY A 113 32.99 3.60 16.35
C GLY A 113 32.09 4.80 16.06
N GLY A 114 32.66 5.87 15.52
CA GLY A 114 31.89 7.05 15.12
C GLY A 114 31.08 6.72 13.87
N ALA A 115 29.80 6.38 14.06
CA ALA A 115 28.82 6.51 13.00
C ALA A 115 28.72 8.00 12.65
N VAL A 116 28.91 8.32 11.38
CA VAL A 116 28.51 9.61 10.81
C VAL A 116 27.04 9.76 11.16
N GLY A 117 26.71 10.83 11.90
CA GLY A 117 25.34 11.06 12.34
C GLY A 117 24.46 11.22 11.11
N ASP A 118 23.73 10.16 10.78
CA ASP A 118 22.61 10.22 9.87
C ASP A 118 21.68 11.32 10.38
N GLN A 119 21.38 12.27 9.50
CA GLN A 119 20.27 13.18 9.75
C GLN A 119 19.06 12.32 10.09
N ALA A 120 18.33 12.70 11.14
CA ALA A 120 17.14 12.00 11.57
C ALA A 120 16.15 11.98 10.38
N GLY A 121 16.23 10.92 9.58
CA GLY A 121 15.31 10.67 8.49
C GLY A 121 13.93 10.49 9.08
N GLY A 122 12.91 10.97 8.37
CA GLY A 122 11.53 10.64 8.70
C GLY A 122 11.28 9.13 8.71
N PRO A 123 10.06 8.68 9.04
CA PRO A 123 9.69 7.29 8.87
C PRO A 123 9.93 6.87 7.40
N VAL A 124 10.58 5.73 7.19
CA VAL A 124 10.86 5.19 5.86
C VAL A 124 10.13 3.87 5.75
N ASP A 125 9.28 3.74 4.74
CA ASP A 125 8.55 2.52 4.44
C ASP A 125 9.18 1.82 3.25
N SER A 126 9.52 0.55 3.42
CA SER A 126 10.30 -0.22 2.47
C SER A 126 9.82 -1.68 2.38
N ARG A 127 10.27 -2.41 1.35
CA ARG A 127 10.02 -3.85 1.27
C ARG A 127 10.77 -4.69 2.31
N ARG A 128 11.64 -4.09 3.12
CA ARG A 128 12.31 -4.77 4.24
C ARG A 128 11.44 -4.85 5.48
N ASP A 129 10.42 -4.01 5.55
CA ASP A 129 9.61 -3.89 6.76
C ASP A 129 8.80 -5.18 6.96
N GLU A 130 8.49 -5.50 8.22
CA GLU A 130 7.77 -6.73 8.58
C GLU A 130 6.43 -6.84 7.83
N TRP A 131 5.75 -5.72 7.63
CA TRP A 131 4.45 -5.67 6.96
C TRP A 131 4.54 -6.00 5.46
N ALA A 132 5.68 -5.75 4.81
CA ALA A 132 5.81 -5.86 3.36
C ALA A 132 5.96 -7.31 2.89
N SER A 133 6.48 -8.19 3.74
CA SER A 133 6.65 -9.60 3.41
C SER A 133 5.29 -10.34 3.46
N PRO A 134 4.87 -11.03 2.39
CA PRO A 134 3.66 -11.85 2.44
C PRO A 134 3.74 -12.87 3.57
N GLY A 135 2.71 -12.89 4.41
CA GLY A 135 2.67 -13.72 5.62
C GLY A 135 1.61 -14.82 5.55
N ARG A 136 1.78 -15.86 6.37
CA ARG A 136 0.73 -16.84 6.67
C ARG A 136 0.43 -16.84 8.16
N ALA A 137 -0.85 -16.67 8.50
CA ALA A 137 -1.28 -16.72 9.89
C ALA A 137 -1.27 -18.17 10.41
N ASP A 138 -0.20 -18.55 11.11
CA ASP A 138 0.01 -19.92 11.60
C ASP A 138 -0.80 -20.27 12.85
N THR A 139 -1.13 -19.28 13.69
CA THR A 139 -1.72 -19.49 15.03
C THR A 139 -3.24 -19.54 15.04
N VAL A 140 -3.93 -18.62 14.35
CA VAL A 140 -5.41 -18.50 14.44
C VAL A 140 -6.12 -19.38 13.40
N GLY A 141 -5.56 -19.51 12.20
CA GLY A 141 -6.18 -20.27 11.11
C GLY A 141 -6.18 -21.80 11.31
N ARG A 142 -5.07 -22.36 11.79
CA ARG A 142 -4.90 -23.82 11.90
C ARG A 142 -5.89 -24.47 12.87
N ALA A 143 -6.36 -23.75 13.89
CA ALA A 143 -7.29 -24.29 14.89
C ALA A 143 -8.62 -24.78 14.26
N ASN A 144 -9.05 -24.18 13.14
CA ASN A 144 -10.28 -24.54 12.43
C ASN A 144 -10.02 -25.10 11.01
N GLY A 145 -8.76 -25.39 10.68
CA GLY A 145 -8.35 -25.84 9.34
C GLY A 145 -8.55 -24.76 8.26
N VAL A 146 -8.45 -23.48 8.63
CA VAL A 146 -8.47 -22.35 7.70
C VAL A 146 -7.04 -21.85 7.54
N ASN A 147 -6.53 -21.75 6.32
CA ASN A 147 -5.26 -21.09 6.05
C ASN A 147 -5.55 -19.65 5.62
N VAL A 148 -4.93 -18.65 6.24
CA VAL A 148 -5.10 -17.24 5.84
C VAL A 148 -3.75 -16.74 5.34
N ARG A 149 -3.71 -16.35 4.06
CA ARG A 149 -2.60 -15.62 3.45
C ARG A 149 -2.82 -14.13 3.63
N ILE A 150 -1.76 -13.41 3.98
CA ILE A 150 -1.74 -11.97 4.22
C ILE A 150 -0.86 -11.36 3.14
N LEU A 151 -1.35 -10.30 2.50
CA LEU A 151 -0.59 -9.45 1.61
C LEU A 151 -0.93 -8.00 1.95
N ILE A 152 0.06 -7.21 2.34
CA ILE A 152 -0.13 -5.78 2.57
C ILE A 152 0.50 -5.05 1.38
N GLN A 153 -0.27 -4.16 0.77
CA GLN A 153 0.22 -3.29 -0.29
C GLN A 153 0.21 -1.85 0.21
N ASP A 154 1.31 -1.17 -0.04
CA ASP A 154 1.44 0.28 0.13
C ASP A 154 0.63 0.99 -0.97
N GLU A 155 -0.31 1.87 -0.59
CA GLU A 155 -1.10 2.67 -1.53
C GLU A 155 -0.35 3.92 -2.01
N ASN A 156 0.62 4.43 -1.25
CA ASN A 156 1.54 5.47 -1.71
C ASN A 156 2.52 4.94 -2.76
N SER A 157 2.68 3.63 -2.91
CA SER A 157 3.42 3.04 -4.04
C SER A 157 2.73 3.24 -5.40
N LYS A 158 1.46 3.65 -5.39
CA LYS A 158 0.58 3.77 -6.57
C LYS A 158 0.36 5.24 -6.94
N TYR A 159 -0.01 5.49 -8.20
CA TYR A 159 -0.35 6.84 -8.63
C TYR A 159 -1.79 7.21 -8.23
N ASN A 160 -1.96 8.38 -7.62
CA ASN A 160 -3.26 8.88 -7.20
C ASN A 160 -4.05 9.47 -8.38
N VAL A 161 -5.13 8.82 -8.79
CA VAL A 161 -5.96 9.33 -9.91
C VAL A 161 -6.67 10.63 -9.58
N LEU A 162 -6.83 10.93 -8.29
CA LEU A 162 -7.44 12.18 -7.85
C LEU A 162 -6.59 13.39 -8.27
N ALA A 163 -5.30 13.21 -8.58
CA ALA A 163 -4.42 14.30 -9.04
C ALA A 163 -4.95 14.99 -10.33
N MET A 164 -5.79 14.30 -11.11
CA MET A 164 -6.49 14.88 -12.27
C MET A 164 -7.54 15.93 -11.90
N LEU A 165 -7.89 16.06 -10.61
CA LEU A 165 -8.87 17.02 -10.09
C LEU A 165 -8.22 18.23 -9.41
N THR A 166 -6.90 18.38 -9.54
CA THR A 166 -6.19 19.54 -8.98
C THR A 166 -6.71 20.84 -9.62
N ASP A 167 -6.80 21.92 -8.84
CA ASP A 167 -7.30 23.22 -9.31
C ASP A 167 -6.42 23.85 -10.41
N ASP A 168 -5.13 23.49 -10.45
CA ASP A 168 -4.21 23.88 -11.52
C ASP A 168 -4.46 23.06 -12.78
N GLU A 169 -5.03 23.69 -13.81
CA GLU A 169 -5.36 23.06 -15.09
C GLU A 169 -4.13 22.42 -15.78
N GLU A 170 -2.93 23.02 -15.66
CA GLU A 170 -1.72 22.47 -16.27
C GLU A 170 -1.26 21.20 -15.53
N GLU A 171 -1.32 21.21 -14.20
CA GLU A 171 -0.96 20.03 -13.40
C GLU A 171 -2.00 18.92 -13.50
N ALA A 172 -3.29 19.26 -13.56
CA ALA A 172 -4.37 18.31 -13.80
C ALA A 172 -4.23 17.60 -15.16
N GLU A 173 -3.85 18.34 -16.21
CA GLU A 173 -3.59 17.77 -17.53
C GLU A 173 -2.34 16.89 -17.53
N LYS A 174 -1.25 17.30 -16.88
CA LYS A 174 -0.07 16.42 -16.69
C LYS A 174 -0.45 15.15 -15.94
N ALA A 175 -1.23 15.27 -14.87
CA ALA A 175 -1.71 14.14 -14.10
C ALA A 175 -2.56 13.19 -14.94
N PHE A 176 -3.39 13.72 -15.84
CA PHE A 176 -4.14 12.93 -16.81
C PHE A 176 -3.20 12.13 -17.72
N TRP A 177 -2.20 12.77 -18.32
CA TRP A 177 -1.24 12.07 -19.17
C TRP A 177 -0.37 11.05 -18.41
N ARG A 178 -0.06 11.28 -17.13
CA ARG A 178 0.58 10.27 -16.27
C ARG A 178 -0.31 9.03 -16.12
N VAL A 179 -1.61 9.19 -15.89
CA VAL A 179 -2.57 8.06 -15.82
C VAL A 179 -2.64 7.31 -17.15
N VAL A 180 -2.69 8.03 -18.28
CA VAL A 180 -2.65 7.41 -19.63
C VAL A 180 -1.40 6.54 -19.79
N ARG A 181 -0.22 7.08 -19.46
CA ARG A 181 1.04 6.33 -19.55
C ARG A 181 1.06 5.09 -18.65
N ILE A 182 0.50 5.16 -17.43
CA ILE A 182 0.40 3.99 -16.56
C ILE A 182 -0.49 2.92 -17.20
N ILE A 183 -1.62 3.30 -17.78
CA ILE A 183 -2.55 2.36 -18.42
C ILE A 183 -1.97 1.77 -19.71
N ASP A 184 -1.13 2.50 -20.42
CA ASP A 184 -0.41 1.99 -21.60
C ASP A 184 0.70 0.98 -21.18
N LEU A 185 1.42 1.27 -20.09
CA LEU A 185 2.59 0.48 -19.68
C LEU A 185 2.28 -0.73 -18.78
N PHE A 186 1.15 -0.78 -18.06
CA PHE A 186 0.95 -1.80 -17.00
C PHE A 186 0.83 -3.25 -17.48
N ARG A 187 0.64 -3.46 -18.79
CA ARG A 187 0.56 -4.78 -19.43
C ARG A 187 1.55 -4.92 -20.60
N GLU A 188 2.49 -4.00 -20.71
CA GLU A 188 3.48 -4.01 -21.78
C GLU A 188 4.24 -5.34 -21.78
N GLY A 189 4.34 -5.96 -22.95
CA GLY A 189 5.03 -7.25 -23.12
C GLY A 189 4.18 -8.49 -22.82
N THR A 190 2.90 -8.33 -22.47
CA THR A 190 1.93 -9.43 -22.36
C THR A 190 1.09 -9.56 -23.65
N ASP A 191 0.33 -10.64 -23.77
CA ASP A 191 -0.62 -10.86 -24.87
C ASP A 191 -1.92 -10.03 -24.76
N VAL A 192 -2.14 -9.43 -23.59
CA VAL A 192 -3.32 -8.66 -23.19
C VAL A 192 -3.00 -7.18 -22.96
N ASP A 193 -2.02 -6.69 -23.71
CA ASP A 193 -1.53 -5.31 -23.66
C ASP A 193 -2.61 -4.29 -24.07
N VAL A 194 -2.62 -3.14 -23.41
CA VAL A 194 -3.61 -2.08 -23.66
C VAL A 194 -2.96 -1.04 -24.55
N ASP A 195 -3.55 -0.79 -25.72
CA ASP A 195 -2.99 0.21 -26.63
C ASP A 195 -3.22 1.64 -26.09
N SER A 196 -2.38 2.58 -26.53
CA SER A 196 -2.42 3.96 -26.08
C SER A 196 -3.76 4.67 -26.34
N THR A 197 -4.53 4.25 -27.35
CA THR A 197 -5.86 4.85 -27.63
C THR A 197 -6.90 4.35 -26.64
N ASP A 198 -6.88 3.06 -26.33
CA ASP A 198 -7.71 2.47 -25.28
C ASP A 198 -7.28 3.00 -23.90
N ALA A 199 -5.99 3.21 -23.66
CA ALA A 199 -5.46 3.80 -22.44
C ALA A 199 -5.96 5.24 -22.22
N GLU A 200 -5.90 6.09 -23.26
CA GLU A 200 -6.47 7.43 -23.24
C GLU A 200 -7.97 7.39 -22.97
N THR A 201 -8.70 6.50 -23.65
CA THR A 201 -10.14 6.31 -23.45
C THR A 201 -10.47 5.91 -22.00
N ILE A 202 -9.71 4.99 -21.40
CA ILE A 202 -9.91 4.57 -20.01
C ILE A 202 -9.63 5.73 -19.05
N ALA A 203 -8.54 6.49 -19.26
CA ALA A 203 -8.21 7.64 -18.43
C ALA A 203 -9.31 8.74 -18.53
N GLU A 204 -9.84 8.99 -19.73
CA GLU A 204 -10.97 9.89 -19.93
C GLU A 204 -12.20 9.45 -19.15
N LEU A 205 -12.53 8.15 -19.20
CA LEU A 205 -13.66 7.59 -18.44
C LEU A 205 -13.46 7.72 -16.93
N ILE A 206 -12.23 7.54 -16.42
CA ILE A 206 -11.91 7.76 -15.01
C ILE A 206 -12.11 9.23 -14.66
N ARG A 207 -11.53 10.15 -15.43
CA ARG A 207 -11.65 11.59 -15.21
C ARG A 207 -13.11 12.05 -15.27
N ASP A 208 -13.86 11.59 -16.26
CA ASP A 208 -15.28 11.88 -16.42
C ASP A 208 -16.10 11.34 -15.24
N HIS A 209 -15.80 10.13 -14.76
CA HIS A 209 -16.46 9.57 -13.58
C HIS A 209 -16.18 10.40 -12.32
N LEU A 210 -14.94 10.86 -12.15
CA LEU A 210 -14.53 11.70 -11.02
C LEU A 210 -15.17 13.10 -11.05
N LEU A 211 -15.36 13.67 -12.26
CA LEU A 211 -16.01 14.97 -12.46
C LEU A 211 -17.54 14.89 -12.39
N GLN A 212 -18.13 13.74 -12.69
CA GLN A 212 -19.57 13.54 -12.60
C GLN A 212 -20.00 13.54 -11.13
N GLU A 213 -20.62 14.65 -10.68
CA GLU A 213 -21.45 14.70 -9.47
C GLU A 213 -22.59 13.67 -9.58
N THR A 214 -22.33 12.43 -9.17
CA THR A 214 -23.32 11.37 -9.29
C THR A 214 -24.30 11.44 -8.11
N GLU A 215 -25.34 12.25 -8.28
CA GLU A 215 -26.64 12.16 -7.56
C GLU A 215 -27.34 10.79 -7.79
N ALA A 216 -26.82 9.92 -8.67
CA ALA A 216 -27.46 8.69 -9.09
C ALA A 216 -27.19 7.51 -8.13
N ASP A 217 -28.21 7.15 -7.35
CA ASP A 217 -28.52 5.81 -6.80
C ASP A 217 -27.34 4.99 -6.24
N ARG A 218 -26.44 5.61 -5.46
CA ARG A 218 -25.55 4.85 -4.56
C ARG A 218 -26.24 4.57 -3.23
N ALA A 219 -25.97 3.39 -2.65
CA ALA A 219 -26.45 3.06 -1.31
C ALA A 219 -25.82 4.03 -0.30
N ARG A 220 -26.65 4.86 0.33
CA ARG A 220 -26.26 5.84 1.36
C ARG A 220 -25.33 5.20 2.40
N LEU A 221 -24.09 5.66 2.48
CA LEU A 221 -23.13 5.21 3.47
C LEU A 221 -23.46 5.81 4.83
N VAL A 222 -23.02 5.14 5.90
CA VAL A 222 -23.23 5.61 7.29
C VAL A 222 -22.47 6.93 7.56
N THR A 223 -21.47 7.25 6.74
CA THR A 223 -20.65 8.46 6.83
C THR A 223 -21.18 9.64 6.00
N ASP A 224 -22.27 9.47 5.24
CA ASP A 224 -22.87 10.56 4.47
C ASP A 224 -23.54 11.57 5.42
N ASP A 225 -22.95 12.76 5.57
CA ASP A 225 -23.60 13.90 6.23
C ASP A 225 -24.77 14.39 5.36
N PRO A 226 -26.02 14.36 5.85
CA PRO A 226 -27.18 14.86 5.11
C PRO A 226 -27.14 16.36 4.78
N ASP A 227 -26.34 17.16 5.48
CA ASP A 227 -26.42 18.62 5.45
C ASP A 227 -25.12 19.31 4.97
N GLY A 228 -24.11 18.56 4.53
CA GLY A 228 -22.82 19.07 4.06
C GLY A 228 -22.80 19.41 2.56
N ASP A 229 -22.16 20.53 2.21
CA ASP A 229 -22.01 21.07 0.86
C ASP A 229 -21.50 20.01 -0.14
N ASP A 230 -22.20 19.85 -1.27
CA ASP A 230 -21.95 18.93 -2.39
C ASP A 230 -20.60 19.20 -3.07
N ARG A 231 -19.49 18.90 -2.40
CA ARG A 231 -18.21 18.69 -3.08
C ARG A 231 -18.15 17.23 -3.51
N SER A 232 -17.98 17.01 -4.81
CA SER A 232 -17.60 15.76 -5.48
C SER A 232 -17.24 14.63 -4.49
N LYS A 233 -18.19 13.70 -4.25
CA LYS A 233 -17.92 12.58 -3.35
C LYS A 233 -16.88 11.68 -4.01
N PRO A 234 -15.70 11.45 -3.39
CA PRO A 234 -14.63 10.69 -4.03
C PRO A 234 -15.07 9.26 -4.31
N MET A 235 -14.55 8.69 -5.40
CA MET A 235 -14.72 7.26 -5.72
C MET A 235 -14.39 6.41 -4.51
N LEU A 236 -15.28 5.45 -4.20
CA LEU A 236 -15.04 4.49 -3.12
C LEU A 236 -14.15 3.33 -3.57
N SER A 237 -14.02 3.13 -4.88
CA SER A 237 -13.12 2.13 -5.48
C SER A 237 -13.01 2.38 -6.98
N LEU A 238 -11.82 2.19 -7.55
CA LEU A 238 -11.62 2.20 -9.01
C LEU A 238 -12.55 1.21 -9.73
N ARG A 239 -13.03 0.17 -9.06
CA ARG A 239 -13.92 -0.85 -9.64
C ARG A 239 -15.30 -0.32 -10.01
N GLU A 240 -15.68 0.86 -9.52
CA GLU A 240 -16.95 1.49 -9.86
C GLU A 240 -17.07 1.79 -11.36
N ILE A 241 -15.95 2.01 -12.07
CA ILE A 241 -15.94 2.26 -13.52
C ILE A 241 -16.17 1.02 -14.38
N VAL A 242 -16.09 -0.19 -13.80
CA VAL A 242 -16.43 -1.44 -14.52
C VAL A 242 -17.88 -1.43 -15.03
N GLN A 243 -18.73 -0.56 -14.46
CA GLN A 243 -20.12 -0.42 -14.87
C GLN A 243 -20.30 0.28 -16.23
N TYR A 244 -19.28 0.99 -16.73
CA TYR A 244 -19.36 1.65 -18.03
C TYR A 244 -19.29 0.65 -19.19
N GLU A 245 -20.14 0.85 -20.20
CA GLU A 245 -20.23 -0.06 -21.35
C GLU A 245 -18.93 -0.08 -22.15
N GLU A 246 -18.24 1.06 -22.23
CA GLU A 246 -16.96 1.25 -22.89
C GLU A 246 -15.88 0.36 -22.27
N ILE A 247 -15.78 0.32 -20.94
CA ILE A 247 -14.85 -0.58 -20.23
C ILE A 247 -15.17 -2.04 -20.57
N GLY A 248 -16.45 -2.43 -20.56
CA GLY A 248 -16.86 -3.78 -20.93
C GLY A 248 -16.53 -4.14 -22.39
N ARG A 249 -16.51 -3.16 -23.30
CA ARG A 249 -16.07 -3.37 -24.69
C ARG A 249 -14.56 -3.54 -24.80
N ILE A 250 -13.78 -2.75 -24.06
CA ILE A 250 -12.32 -2.87 -24.03
C ILE A 250 -11.93 -4.23 -23.42
N GLU A 251 -12.52 -4.62 -22.28
CA GLU A 251 -12.28 -5.95 -21.68
C GLU A 251 -12.67 -7.10 -22.62
N ALA A 252 -13.75 -6.94 -23.39
CA ALA A 252 -14.16 -7.94 -24.39
C ALA A 252 -13.20 -8.02 -25.58
N ASN A 253 -12.56 -6.91 -25.97
CA ASN A 253 -11.55 -6.88 -27.04
C ASN A 253 -10.22 -7.49 -26.57
N LEU A 254 -9.84 -7.23 -25.32
CA LEU A 254 -8.63 -7.79 -24.70
C LEU A 254 -8.81 -9.25 -24.28
N GLU A 255 -10.04 -9.76 -24.25
CA GLU A 255 -10.41 -11.06 -23.67
C GLU A 255 -9.95 -11.23 -22.21
N ALA A 256 -9.76 -10.12 -21.49
CA ALA A 256 -9.14 -10.08 -20.16
C ALA A 256 -9.77 -9.00 -19.25
N PRO A 257 -9.95 -9.28 -17.95
CA PRO A 257 -10.46 -8.29 -17.00
C PRO A 257 -9.37 -7.25 -16.68
N LEU A 258 -9.72 -5.96 -16.61
CA LEU A 258 -8.79 -4.87 -16.29
C LEU A 258 -8.56 -4.72 -14.77
N PHE A 259 -9.58 -5.00 -13.97
CA PHE A 259 -9.61 -4.76 -12.51
C PHE A 259 -9.49 -6.04 -11.68
N ARG A 260 -8.91 -7.09 -12.25
CA ARG A 260 -8.68 -8.37 -11.59
C ARG A 260 -7.31 -8.90 -11.97
N ASP A 261 -6.58 -9.37 -10.98
CA ASP A 261 -5.36 -10.10 -11.25
C ASP A 261 -5.73 -11.47 -11.79
N PHE A 262 -5.00 -11.94 -12.80
CA PHE A 262 -5.17 -13.28 -13.33
C PHE A 262 -3.84 -13.84 -13.82
N ARG A 263 -3.81 -15.14 -14.08
CA ARG A 263 -2.64 -15.84 -14.61
C ARG A 263 -2.96 -16.29 -16.03
N THR A 264 -2.05 -16.02 -16.96
CA THR A 264 -2.20 -16.43 -18.37
C THR A 264 -1.95 -17.94 -18.53
N GLU A 265 -2.19 -18.47 -19.74
CA GLU A 265 -1.89 -19.88 -20.05
C GLU A 265 -0.39 -20.20 -19.92
N ASP A 266 0.47 -19.21 -20.13
CA ASP A 266 1.93 -19.29 -20.01
C ASP A 266 2.42 -19.06 -18.56
N ASP A 267 1.52 -19.12 -17.59
CA ASP A 267 1.84 -19.04 -16.16
C ASP A 267 2.34 -17.67 -15.71
N VAL A 268 2.23 -16.64 -16.56
CA VAL A 268 2.58 -15.24 -16.26
C VAL A 268 1.44 -14.59 -15.48
N ILE A 269 1.77 -13.88 -14.41
CA ILE A 269 0.79 -13.12 -13.61
C ILE A 269 0.58 -11.77 -14.27
N VAL A 270 -0.68 -11.46 -14.58
CA VAL A 270 -1.11 -10.15 -15.09
C VAL A 270 -1.84 -9.43 -13.96
N HIS A 271 -1.30 -8.30 -13.54
CA HIS A 271 -1.85 -7.50 -12.46
C HIS A 271 -3.02 -6.63 -12.93
N SER A 272 -3.92 -6.35 -12.00
CA SER A 272 -5.02 -5.41 -12.16
C SER A 272 -4.54 -3.97 -12.16
N LEU A 273 -5.31 -3.10 -12.81
CA LEU A 273 -5.06 -1.66 -12.81
C LEU A 273 -5.03 -1.05 -11.39
N SER A 274 -5.79 -1.61 -10.46
CA SER A 274 -5.81 -1.22 -9.03
C SER A 274 -4.51 -1.51 -8.28
N SER A 275 -3.57 -2.22 -8.90
CA SER A 275 -2.23 -2.43 -8.35
C SER A 275 -1.27 -1.29 -8.68
N TYR A 276 -1.63 -0.42 -9.64
CA TYR A 276 -0.81 0.71 -10.11
C TYR A 276 -1.44 2.07 -9.83
N LEU A 277 -2.78 2.12 -9.74
CA LEU A 277 -3.56 3.32 -9.48
C LEU A 277 -4.29 3.23 -8.14
N THR A 278 -4.44 4.37 -7.46
CA THR A 278 -5.19 4.48 -6.20
C THR A 278 -6.09 5.72 -6.20
N THR A 279 -7.12 5.68 -5.34
CA THR A 279 -8.02 6.81 -5.03
C THR A 279 -7.95 7.19 -3.55
N TRP A 280 -7.03 6.58 -2.78
CA TRP A 280 -7.05 6.63 -1.32
C TRP A 280 -6.01 7.58 -0.72
N THR A 281 -4.92 7.82 -1.44
CA THR A 281 -3.91 8.77 -1.00
C THR A 281 -4.48 10.19 -1.09
N SER A 282 -4.23 11.01 -0.07
CA SER A 282 -4.84 12.33 0.03
C SER A 282 -4.42 13.23 -1.14
N LEU A 283 -5.38 13.98 -1.69
CA LEU A 283 -5.11 15.27 -2.30
C LEU A 283 -5.01 16.28 -1.16
N GLN A 284 -3.83 16.55 -0.63
CA GLN A 284 -3.63 17.93 -0.18
C GLN A 284 -3.30 18.71 -1.45
N THR A 285 -3.99 19.82 -1.65
CA THR A 285 -3.62 20.71 -2.76
C THR A 285 -2.20 21.23 -2.52
N LEU A 286 -1.46 21.48 -3.60
CA LEU A 286 -0.11 22.05 -3.54
C LEU A 286 -0.05 23.32 -2.67
N GLU A 287 -1.12 24.10 -2.67
CA GLU A 287 -1.27 25.34 -1.88
C GLU A 287 -1.47 25.03 -0.39
N GLU A 288 -2.31 24.04 -0.03
CA GLU A 288 -2.49 23.59 1.36
C GLU A 288 -1.21 22.96 1.94
N MET A 289 -0.45 22.20 1.14
CA MET A 289 0.85 21.67 1.56
C MET A 289 1.88 22.78 1.79
N GLN A 290 1.94 23.77 0.90
CA GLN A 290 2.86 24.91 1.06
C GLN A 290 2.45 25.80 2.23
N GLU A 291 1.15 25.95 2.49
CA GLU A 291 0.61 26.67 3.65
C GLU A 291 0.91 25.93 4.96
N GLU A 292 0.68 24.62 5.06
CA GLU A 292 1.01 23.83 6.26
C GLU A 292 2.52 23.79 6.53
N GLN A 293 3.34 23.71 5.47
CA GLN A 293 4.81 23.73 5.59
C GLN A 293 5.34 25.13 5.94
N ALA A 294 4.67 26.20 5.50
CA ALA A 294 4.94 27.58 5.92
C ALA A 294 4.44 27.90 7.34
N GLU A 295 3.39 27.21 7.81
CA GLU A 295 2.80 27.35 9.14
C GLU A 295 3.37 26.40 10.20
N GLY A 296 4.46 25.67 9.89
CA GLY A 296 5.11 24.74 10.80
C GLY A 296 5.24 25.25 12.26
N PRO A 297 5.25 24.33 13.26
CA PRO A 297 4.89 24.61 14.66
C PRO A 297 5.83 25.55 15.46
N GLY A 298 6.74 26.28 14.79
CA GLY A 298 7.69 27.23 15.37
C GLY A 298 7.25 28.71 15.35
N ALA A 299 6.19 29.10 14.65
CA ALA A 299 5.80 30.51 14.53
C ALA A 299 4.78 30.99 15.60
N GLY A 300 4.85 30.42 16.80
CA GLY A 300 4.05 30.84 17.96
C GLY A 300 4.51 32.17 18.58
N ALA A 301 3.99 33.28 18.05
CA ALA A 301 3.56 34.47 18.79
C ALA A 301 4.53 35.11 19.83
N GLY A 302 5.62 35.70 19.35
CA GLY A 302 6.28 36.82 20.04
C GLY A 302 5.43 38.09 19.94
N THR A 303 4.36 38.20 20.72
CA THR A 303 3.57 39.43 20.84
C THR A 303 4.41 40.50 21.54
N THR A 304 5.01 41.39 20.74
CA THR A 304 5.64 42.63 21.21
C THR A 304 4.55 43.57 21.72
N GLN A 305 4.12 43.37 22.96
CA GLN A 305 3.22 44.29 23.64
C GLN A 305 4.01 45.55 24.03
N GLY A 306 3.94 46.54 23.15
CA GLY A 306 4.38 47.90 23.44
C GLY A 306 3.61 48.46 24.63
N ASN A 307 4.32 48.76 25.71
CA ASN A 307 3.82 49.52 26.83
C ASN A 307 4.45 50.93 26.77
N PRO A 308 3.70 51.99 26.42
CA PRO A 308 4.17 53.36 26.59
C PRO A 308 3.83 53.83 28.02
N ASP A 309 4.75 54.59 28.61
CA ASP A 309 4.66 55.33 29.88
C ASP A 309 5.49 54.75 31.03
N GLY A 310 6.52 55.51 31.44
CA GLY A 310 7.40 55.11 32.54
C GLY A 310 8.57 56.04 32.80
N GLN A 311 8.26 57.27 33.17
CA GLN A 311 9.16 58.36 33.49
C GLN A 311 10.05 58.12 34.74
N GLY A 312 11.35 58.39 34.63
CA GLY A 312 12.11 59.14 35.65
C GLY A 312 13.00 58.39 36.66
N GLY A 313 14.22 58.92 36.82
CA GLY A 313 15.11 58.74 37.99
C GLY A 313 16.21 57.68 37.77
N GLY A 314 17.51 57.91 37.97
CA GLY A 314 18.21 58.93 38.74
C GLY A 314 19.12 58.25 39.75
N GLY A 315 20.43 58.23 39.48
CA GLY A 315 21.48 58.35 40.51
C GLY A 315 22.14 57.09 41.08
N GLY A 316 23.49 57.09 41.03
CA GLY A 316 24.42 56.48 42.00
C GLY A 316 24.69 54.97 41.81
N GLY A 317 25.90 54.43 41.91
CA GLY A 317 27.21 54.93 42.35
C GLY A 317 28.02 53.76 42.93
N GLY A 318 29.33 53.71 42.66
CA GLY A 318 30.32 52.83 43.30
C GLY A 318 30.34 51.40 42.72
N GLY A 319 31.44 50.88 42.16
CA GLY A 319 32.79 50.73 42.73
C GLY A 319 32.96 49.25 43.11
N GLY A 320 34.02 48.51 42.84
CA GLY A 320 35.29 48.71 42.16
C GLY A 320 36.07 47.38 42.20
N GLY A 321 37.23 47.36 41.53
CA GLY A 321 38.26 46.31 41.64
C GLY A 321 38.06 45.11 40.69
N GLY A 322 39.05 44.63 39.95
CA GLY A 322 40.46 44.97 39.87
C GLY A 322 41.26 43.76 39.38
N GLY A 323 42.17 43.97 38.42
CA GLY A 323 43.26 43.07 38.05
C GLY A 323 42.91 41.97 37.05
N GLY A 324 43.64 41.73 35.96
CA GLY A 324 44.90 42.31 35.49
C GLY A 324 45.55 41.40 34.46
N GLY A 325 46.28 42.01 33.51
CA GLY A 325 47.29 41.38 32.64
C GLY A 325 46.73 40.67 31.40
N GLY A 326 47.06 41.01 30.15
CA GLY A 326 48.14 41.81 29.59
C GLY A 326 48.86 41.00 28.51
N SER A 327 48.96 41.54 27.28
CA SER A 327 49.95 41.24 26.21
C SER A 327 49.31 41.59 24.85
N GLN A 328 49.50 42.80 24.28
CA GLN A 328 50.61 43.30 23.43
C GLN A 328 50.52 42.94 21.93
N GLY A 329 50.65 43.99 21.09
CA GLY A 329 50.88 43.98 19.63
C GLY A 329 49.71 44.60 18.86
N ALA A 330 49.57 45.90 18.58
CA ALA A 330 50.46 46.94 18.00
C ALA A 330 50.85 46.72 16.52
N THR A 331 50.15 47.41 15.61
CA THR A 331 50.62 48.27 14.47
C THR A 331 49.38 48.85 13.74
N THR A 332 49.06 50.16 13.78
CA THR A 332 49.40 51.26 12.82
C THR A 332 49.15 50.91 11.34
N ALA A 333 48.44 51.66 10.46
CA ALA A 333 48.29 53.10 10.21
C ALA A 333 47.00 53.34 9.33
N SER A 334 46.13 54.35 9.55
CA SER A 334 46.19 55.78 9.16
C SER A 334 46.17 56.10 7.65
N SER A 335 45.02 56.62 7.15
CA SER A 335 44.82 57.82 6.28
C SER A 335 43.35 57.82 5.81
N ASP A 336 42.42 58.64 6.31
CA ASP A 336 42.19 60.08 6.13
C ASP A 336 42.16 60.56 4.67
N GLY A 337 41.10 61.30 4.27
CA GLY A 337 41.04 61.92 2.93
C GLY A 337 39.68 62.22 2.23
N THR A 338 38.74 62.90 2.90
CA THR A 338 37.97 64.10 2.45
C THR A 338 37.50 64.38 0.97
N LEU A 339 36.27 64.97 0.89
CA LEU A 339 35.64 65.91 -0.11
C LEU A 339 34.99 65.31 -1.38
N SER A 340 33.98 65.87 -2.09
CA SER A 340 32.86 66.85 -1.95
C SER A 340 32.40 67.18 -3.40
N PHE A 341 31.13 67.62 -3.61
CA PHE A 341 30.42 68.02 -4.86
C PHE A 341 29.73 66.86 -5.65
N GLY A 342 28.51 66.95 -6.21
CA GLY A 342 27.54 68.03 -6.37
C GLY A 342 26.86 68.04 -7.76
N GLY A 343 25.91 67.11 -8.04
CA GLY A 343 24.81 67.12 -9.07
C GLY A 343 25.12 67.33 -10.58
N PRO A 344 24.13 67.28 -11.51
CA PRO A 344 22.81 66.60 -11.51
C PRO A 344 22.46 65.82 -12.84
N VAL A 345 21.32 65.09 -12.81
CA VAL A 345 20.44 64.56 -13.91
C VAL A 345 20.99 63.55 -14.93
N ALA A 346 20.42 62.34 -14.97
CA ALA A 346 19.83 61.72 -16.18
C ALA A 346 19.15 60.37 -15.85
N GLU A 347 18.14 60.10 -16.66
CA GLU A 347 17.08 59.09 -16.64
C GLU A 347 17.51 57.74 -17.25
N SER A 348 16.66 56.71 -17.10
CA SER A 348 16.77 55.30 -17.55
C SER A 348 17.64 54.39 -16.67
N GLY A 349 17.28 53.18 -16.29
CA GLY A 349 16.17 52.29 -16.63
C GLY A 349 16.60 50.90 -16.12
N ASP A 350 15.65 50.14 -15.56
CA ASP A 350 15.59 48.67 -15.55
C ASP A 350 16.79 47.83 -15.04
N ALA A 351 16.56 47.14 -13.92
CA ALA A 351 16.96 45.75 -13.64
C ALA A 351 16.78 45.51 -12.14
N SER A 352 15.56 45.08 -11.76
CA SER A 352 15.30 44.49 -10.47
C SER A 352 16.21 43.28 -10.27
N GLN A 353 16.99 43.38 -9.21
CA GLN A 353 17.88 42.39 -8.65
C GLN A 353 17.12 41.09 -8.39
N ALA A 354 17.43 40.04 -9.18
CA ALA A 354 17.02 38.67 -8.92
C ALA A 354 17.53 38.28 -7.52
N GLY A 355 16.58 38.07 -6.61
CA GLY A 355 16.84 37.52 -5.30
C GLY A 355 17.35 36.09 -5.44
N ALA A 356 18.48 35.83 -4.78
CA ALA A 356 18.96 34.48 -4.55
C ALA A 356 17.88 33.70 -3.78
N PHE A 357 17.31 32.68 -4.43
CA PHE A 357 16.58 31.63 -3.74
C PHE A 357 17.60 30.89 -2.88
N GLY A 358 17.55 31.14 -1.58
CA GLY A 358 18.26 30.34 -0.60
C GLY A 358 17.55 29.00 -0.48
N ALA A 359 18.31 27.92 -0.66
CA ALA A 359 17.92 26.58 -0.27
C ALA A 359 17.60 26.56 1.23
N GLY A 360 16.32 26.69 1.56
CA GLY A 360 15.79 26.33 2.86
C GLY A 360 15.63 24.81 2.87
N GLY A 361 16.27 24.15 3.83
CA GLY A 361 16.16 22.71 4.00
C GLY A 361 14.70 22.30 4.12
N GLN A 362 14.26 21.45 3.20
CA GLN A 362 13.00 20.73 3.31
C GLN A 362 13.14 19.75 4.48
N ASP A 363 12.31 19.90 5.51
CA ASP A 363 12.21 18.91 6.58
C ASP A 363 11.72 17.59 5.96
N ALA A 364 12.60 16.59 5.96
CA ALA A 364 12.42 15.26 5.38
C ALA A 364 11.42 14.36 6.14
N GLY A 365 10.42 14.94 6.81
CA GLY A 365 9.56 14.23 7.77
C GLY A 365 8.06 14.29 7.50
N SER A 366 7.60 15.12 6.57
CA SER A 366 6.18 15.18 6.18
C SER A 366 6.11 14.80 4.71
N GLY A 367 5.70 13.55 4.42
CA GLY A 367 5.45 13.11 3.06
C GLY A 367 4.53 14.10 2.35
N VAL A 368 4.92 14.52 1.14
CA VAL A 368 4.05 15.31 0.27
C VAL A 368 2.82 14.44 -0.01
N ALA A 369 1.63 14.90 0.35
CA ALA A 369 0.41 14.15 0.09
C ALA A 369 0.29 13.87 -1.42
N GLY A 370 0.16 12.60 -1.78
CA GLY A 370 0.13 12.15 -3.18
C GLY A 370 1.50 11.84 -3.80
N ALA A 371 2.60 11.99 -3.05
CA ALA A 371 3.90 11.50 -3.50
C ALA A 371 3.94 9.97 -3.55
N VAL A 372 4.64 9.47 -4.57
CA VAL A 372 4.82 8.05 -4.83
C VAL A 372 6.02 7.53 -4.04
N ASN A 373 5.81 6.49 -3.22
CA ASN A 373 6.87 5.86 -2.46
C ASN A 373 7.84 5.11 -3.38
N ILE A 374 9.05 5.64 -3.55
CA ILE A 374 10.05 5.09 -4.48
C ILE A 374 10.53 3.68 -4.09
N ASN A 375 10.45 3.32 -2.81
CA ASN A 375 10.93 2.04 -2.31
C ASN A 375 10.01 0.87 -2.68
N THR A 376 8.73 1.15 -2.86
CA THR A 376 7.68 0.13 -3.04
C THR A 376 6.99 0.24 -4.39
N ALA A 377 7.08 1.40 -5.06
CA ALA A 377 6.39 1.71 -6.31
C ALA A 377 6.74 0.75 -7.46
N PRO A 378 5.74 0.21 -8.17
CA PRO A 378 5.99 -0.59 -9.36
C PRO A 378 6.79 0.18 -10.43
N PRO A 379 7.64 -0.50 -11.23
CA PRO A 379 8.40 0.11 -12.32
C PRO A 379 7.55 0.95 -13.28
N VAL A 380 6.35 0.45 -13.58
CA VAL A 380 5.37 1.10 -14.46
C VAL A 380 4.97 2.47 -13.92
N VAL A 381 4.70 2.58 -12.61
CA VAL A 381 4.30 3.83 -11.98
C VAL A 381 5.47 4.83 -12.07
N LEU A 382 6.68 4.40 -11.69
CA LEU A 382 7.87 5.25 -11.73
C LEU A 382 8.15 5.78 -13.14
N LYS A 383 8.15 4.90 -14.15
CA LYS A 383 8.39 5.27 -15.55
C LYS A 383 7.36 6.24 -16.11
N ALA A 384 6.12 6.20 -15.61
CA ALA A 384 5.04 7.07 -16.08
C ALA A 384 4.98 8.44 -15.40
N LEU A 385 5.70 8.65 -14.29
CA LEU A 385 5.66 9.91 -13.51
C LEU A 385 6.09 11.12 -14.33
N MET A 386 7.12 10.98 -15.15
CA MET A 386 7.67 12.03 -16.00
C MET A 386 7.47 11.68 -17.48
N ASP A 387 7.51 12.69 -18.35
CA ASP A 387 7.55 12.45 -19.79
C ASP A 387 8.91 11.88 -20.20
N GLU A 388 8.95 11.04 -21.23
CA GLU A 388 10.19 10.48 -21.79
C GLU A 388 11.07 11.59 -22.40
N ASP A 389 10.45 12.67 -22.87
CA ASP A 389 11.16 13.85 -23.38
C ASP A 389 11.88 14.62 -22.26
N ASP A 390 11.36 14.56 -21.02
CA ASP A 390 11.92 15.25 -19.86
C ASP A 390 12.92 14.38 -19.09
N LEU A 391 12.66 13.06 -19.01
CA LEU A 391 13.47 12.09 -18.27
C LEU A 391 13.57 10.75 -19.01
N ASP A 392 14.79 10.36 -19.39
CA ASP A 392 15.05 9.09 -20.08
C ASP A 392 14.62 7.91 -19.19
N GLN A 393 13.87 6.96 -19.77
CA GLN A 393 13.39 5.75 -19.08
C GLN A 393 14.53 4.93 -18.44
N ARG A 394 15.76 5.03 -18.98
CA ARG A 394 16.95 4.36 -18.42
C ARG A 394 17.32 4.86 -17.02
N PHE A 395 16.98 6.11 -16.70
CA PHE A 395 17.18 6.61 -15.34
C PHE A 395 16.38 5.78 -14.34
N TRP A 396 15.13 5.44 -14.67
CA TRP A 396 14.29 4.60 -13.83
C TRP A 396 14.80 3.15 -13.73
N ASP A 397 15.37 2.61 -14.81
CA ASP A 397 16.03 1.31 -14.76
C ASP A 397 17.20 1.30 -13.76
N ASP A 398 17.99 2.38 -13.69
CA ASP A 398 19.09 2.52 -12.72
C ASP A 398 18.55 2.68 -11.27
N VAL A 399 17.45 3.40 -11.07
CA VAL A 399 16.76 3.50 -9.75
C VAL A 399 16.25 2.14 -9.28
N ILE A 400 15.59 1.40 -10.18
CA ILE A 400 15.07 0.05 -9.89
C ILE A 400 16.24 -0.91 -9.64
N ALA A 401 17.32 -0.80 -10.40
CA ALA A 401 18.52 -1.58 -10.17
C ALA A 401 19.10 -1.31 -8.78
N TYR A 402 19.26 -0.04 -8.39
CA TYR A 402 19.77 0.34 -7.08
C TYR A 402 18.95 -0.27 -5.93
N ARG A 403 17.62 -0.18 -5.96
CA ARG A 403 16.76 -0.77 -4.91
C ARG A 403 16.69 -2.30 -4.95
N ASN A 404 17.17 -2.92 -6.02
CA ASN A 404 17.23 -4.37 -6.16
C ASN A 404 18.62 -4.94 -5.86
N GLU A 405 19.64 -4.09 -5.67
CA GLU A 405 20.97 -4.54 -5.24
C GLU A 405 20.91 -5.11 -3.83
N GLU A 406 21.64 -6.21 -3.62
CA GLU A 406 21.83 -6.81 -2.30
C GLU A 406 22.52 -5.82 -1.37
N ASP A 407 22.02 -5.72 -0.14
CA ASP A 407 22.65 -4.92 0.91
C ASP A 407 23.61 -5.80 1.71
N GLU A 408 24.83 -5.89 1.21
CA GLU A 408 25.92 -6.63 1.85
C GLU A 408 26.15 -6.19 3.31
N GLU A 409 25.94 -4.91 3.63
CA GLU A 409 26.15 -4.39 5.00
C GLU A 409 25.08 -4.92 5.97
N ALA A 410 23.86 -5.15 5.48
CA ALA A 410 22.77 -5.73 6.26
C ALA A 410 22.86 -7.26 6.41
N MET A 411 23.62 -7.94 5.54
CA MET A 411 23.85 -9.39 5.65
C MET A 411 25.04 -9.75 6.54
N ASP A 412 26.03 -8.87 6.65
CA ASP A 412 27.25 -9.10 7.43
C ASP A 412 27.06 -8.95 8.95
N SER A 413 25.84 -8.65 9.43
CA SER A 413 25.50 -8.73 10.84
C SER A 413 25.36 -10.19 11.27
N ASP A 414 26.49 -10.81 11.67
CA ASP A 414 26.62 -12.19 12.21
C ASP A 414 25.61 -12.57 13.33
N ASP A 415 24.86 -11.61 13.87
CA ASP A 415 23.91 -11.77 14.98
C ASP A 415 22.43 -11.86 14.53
N ASP A 416 22.10 -11.61 13.25
CA ASP A 416 20.71 -11.59 12.78
C ASP A 416 20.29 -12.95 12.18
N GLU A 417 19.16 -13.49 12.64
CA GLU A 417 18.58 -14.70 12.05
C GLU A 417 18.11 -14.40 10.62
N PRO A 418 18.36 -15.31 9.64
CA PRO A 418 17.92 -15.07 8.27
C PRO A 418 16.41 -14.93 8.24
N MET A 419 15.92 -13.85 7.64
CA MET A 419 14.49 -13.68 7.41
C MET A 419 14.04 -14.70 6.37
N LEU A 420 12.99 -15.45 6.71
CA LEU A 420 12.43 -16.45 5.83
C LEU A 420 11.11 -15.93 5.25
N ASP A 421 10.85 -16.24 3.98
CA ASP A 421 9.59 -15.92 3.31
C ASP A 421 8.42 -16.84 3.73
N GLU A 422 7.25 -16.68 3.09
CA GLU A 422 6.07 -17.52 3.37
C GLU A 422 6.26 -19.02 3.07
N PHE A 423 7.34 -19.38 2.37
CA PHE A 423 7.71 -20.74 1.99
C PHE A 423 8.89 -21.29 2.82
N GLY A 424 9.50 -20.47 3.66
CA GLY A 424 10.67 -20.84 4.46
C GLY A 424 12.00 -20.71 3.72
N GLU A 425 12.04 -19.96 2.61
CA GLU A 425 13.24 -19.64 1.85
C GLU A 425 13.86 -18.33 2.37
N GLU A 426 15.19 -18.22 2.37
CA GLU A 426 15.89 -17.02 2.87
C GLU A 426 15.62 -15.83 1.95
N LEU A 427 15.14 -14.73 2.51
CA LEU A 427 14.88 -13.49 1.79
C LEU A 427 16.17 -12.71 1.57
N VAL A 428 16.42 -12.34 0.31
CA VAL A 428 17.54 -11.47 -0.04
C VAL A 428 17.24 -10.04 0.42
N LEU A 429 18.03 -9.54 1.36
CA LEU A 429 17.96 -8.16 1.82
C LEU A 429 18.48 -7.21 0.73
N ARG A 430 17.61 -6.31 0.25
CA ARG A 430 17.89 -5.38 -0.86
C ARG A 430 17.92 -3.95 -0.41
N LYS A 431 18.76 -3.10 -1.00
CA LYS A 431 18.88 -1.67 -0.69
C LYS A 431 17.54 -0.94 -0.81
N PHE A 432 17.39 0.13 -0.03
CA PHE A 432 16.24 1.05 -0.11
C PHE A 432 16.74 2.48 0.06
N PHE A 433 15.93 3.43 -0.37
CA PHE A 433 16.19 4.86 -0.18
C PHE A 433 15.69 5.27 1.21
N SER A 434 16.60 5.70 2.08
CA SER A 434 16.24 6.29 3.38
C SER A 434 15.79 7.74 3.25
N SER A 435 16.14 8.41 2.15
CA SER A 435 15.63 9.74 1.80
C SER A 435 15.58 9.91 0.28
N VAL A 436 14.73 10.83 -0.19
CA VAL A 436 14.65 11.15 -1.62
C VAL A 436 15.97 11.77 -2.13
N ASP A 437 16.76 12.41 -1.25
CA ASP A 437 18.05 13.01 -1.59
C ASP A 437 19.10 11.98 -2.04
N GLN A 438 18.95 10.72 -1.64
CA GLN A 438 19.81 9.61 -2.09
C GLN A 438 19.66 9.30 -3.58
N LEU A 439 18.67 9.87 -4.28
CA LEU A 439 18.65 9.88 -5.75
C LEU A 439 19.92 10.49 -6.36
N SER A 440 20.63 11.34 -5.61
CA SER A 440 21.93 11.87 -6.02
C SER A 440 23.06 10.85 -6.12
N GLU A 441 22.88 9.65 -5.58
CA GLU A 441 23.83 8.54 -5.69
C GLU A 441 23.69 7.78 -7.03
N ILE A 442 22.58 7.97 -7.74
CA ILE A 442 22.32 7.31 -9.01
C ILE A 442 23.22 7.90 -10.10
N ARG A 443 23.87 7.01 -10.89
CA ARG A 443 24.94 7.34 -11.86
C ARG A 443 24.60 8.52 -12.77
N ASP A 444 23.35 8.58 -13.24
CA ASP A 444 22.91 9.53 -14.26
C ASP A 444 22.10 10.72 -13.69
N TRP A 445 21.99 10.84 -12.34
CA TRP A 445 21.32 11.96 -11.68
C TRP A 445 21.87 13.31 -12.11
N ASP A 446 23.20 13.43 -12.22
CA ASP A 446 23.88 14.66 -12.59
C ASP A 446 23.61 15.12 -14.03
N LEU A 447 23.04 14.25 -14.88
CA LEU A 447 22.69 14.57 -16.25
C LEU A 447 21.28 15.15 -16.38
N VAL A 448 20.40 14.92 -15.41
CA VAL A 448 19.02 15.42 -15.40
C VAL A 448 19.03 16.94 -15.22
N GLU A 449 18.18 17.68 -15.94
CA GLU A 449 18.10 19.14 -15.78
C GLU A 449 17.62 19.50 -14.36
N PRO A 450 18.20 20.51 -13.67
CA PRO A 450 17.81 20.84 -12.29
C PRO A 450 16.32 21.12 -12.10
N LEU A 451 15.66 21.75 -13.08
CA LEU A 451 14.22 22.00 -13.04
C LEU A 451 13.40 20.69 -13.05
N VAL A 452 13.84 19.71 -13.84
CA VAL A 452 13.22 18.38 -13.91
C VAL A 452 13.49 17.60 -12.62
N ARG A 453 14.68 17.75 -12.01
CA ARG A 453 14.97 17.13 -10.70
C ARG A 453 14.05 17.67 -9.61
N ASP A 454 13.88 18.99 -9.54
CA ASP A 454 13.01 19.62 -8.55
C ASP A 454 11.55 19.17 -8.73
N ASP A 455 11.10 18.98 -9.96
CA ASP A 455 9.76 18.46 -10.26
C ASP A 455 9.62 16.98 -9.88
N LEU A 456 10.61 16.17 -10.25
CA LEU A 456 10.67 14.75 -9.92
C LEU A 456 10.65 14.50 -8.41
N VAL A 457 11.46 15.23 -7.64
CA VAL A 457 11.54 15.11 -6.18
C VAL A 457 10.19 15.43 -5.52
N ARG A 458 9.37 16.31 -6.11
CA ARG A 458 8.03 16.61 -5.57
C ARG A 458 7.05 15.45 -5.72
N HIS A 459 7.24 14.60 -6.72
CA HIS A 459 6.37 13.44 -6.95
C HIS A 459 6.80 12.20 -6.18
N LEU A 460 7.93 12.23 -5.48
CA LEU A 460 8.51 11.08 -4.82
C LEU A 460 8.53 11.23 -3.30
N GLY A 461 8.33 10.12 -2.62
CA GLY A 461 8.45 9.97 -1.18
C GLY A 461 9.18 8.68 -0.83
N VAL A 462 9.50 8.52 0.45
CA VAL A 462 10.07 7.28 1.02
C VAL A 462 9.19 6.71 2.13
N SER A 463 8.07 7.36 2.42
CA SER A 463 7.14 7.03 3.50
C SER A 463 5.74 6.85 2.95
N SER A 464 4.89 6.18 3.71
CA SER A 464 3.54 5.79 3.30
C SER A 464 2.60 5.86 4.48
N ASP A 465 1.41 6.41 4.23
CA ASP A 465 0.39 6.55 5.26
C ASP A 465 -0.80 5.63 4.98
N VAL A 466 -0.99 5.20 3.74
CA VAL A 466 -2.16 4.42 3.35
C VAL A 466 -1.72 3.03 2.89
N PHE A 467 -2.37 2.01 3.43
CA PHE A 467 -2.08 0.61 3.14
C PHE A 467 -3.36 -0.15 2.84
N THR A 468 -3.31 -1.10 1.91
CA THR A 468 -4.38 -2.07 1.68
C THR A 468 -3.94 -3.45 2.13
N ILE A 469 -4.66 -4.01 3.08
CA ILE A 469 -4.45 -5.35 3.62
C ILE A 469 -5.39 -6.32 2.89
N PHE A 470 -4.81 -7.25 2.15
CA PHE A 470 -5.51 -8.35 1.53
C PHE A 470 -5.38 -9.62 2.35
N LEU A 471 -6.53 -10.22 2.68
CA LEU A 471 -6.57 -11.50 3.39
C LEU A 471 -7.27 -12.53 2.51
N THR A 472 -6.57 -13.62 2.19
CA THR A 472 -7.13 -14.75 1.44
C THR A 472 -7.24 -15.96 2.37
N ALA A 473 -8.46 -16.22 2.87
CA ALA A 473 -8.77 -17.40 3.64
C ALA A 473 -9.10 -18.59 2.72
N ARG A 474 -8.48 -19.74 2.98
CA ARG A 474 -8.70 -21.00 2.25
C ARG A 474 -9.03 -22.13 3.22
N LYS A 475 -9.93 -23.02 2.82
CA LYS A 475 -10.25 -24.24 3.55
C LYS A 475 -10.32 -25.42 2.59
N ASP A 476 -9.53 -26.44 2.88
CA ASP A 476 -9.54 -27.69 2.13
C ASP A 476 -10.88 -28.42 2.34
N THR A 477 -11.60 -28.68 1.25
CA THR A 477 -12.86 -29.45 1.28
C THR A 477 -12.70 -30.89 0.81
N SER A 478 -11.51 -31.26 0.35
CA SER A 478 -11.21 -32.59 -0.19
C SER A 478 -11.24 -33.69 0.88
N GLY A 479 -11.21 -33.31 2.17
CA GLY A 479 -11.20 -34.23 3.32
C GLY A 479 -9.89 -35.01 3.47
N LYS A 480 -8.91 -34.79 2.58
CA LYS A 480 -7.52 -35.18 2.78
C LYS A 480 -6.89 -34.01 3.50
N ASN A 481 -6.22 -34.25 4.62
CA ASN A 481 -5.51 -33.19 5.33
C ASN A 481 -4.20 -32.90 4.58
N THR A 482 -4.32 -32.34 3.38
CA THR A 482 -3.23 -32.31 2.40
C THR A 482 -2.12 -31.37 2.88
N MET A 483 -2.47 -30.26 3.56
CA MET A 483 -1.53 -29.23 4.05
C MET A 483 -0.71 -29.62 5.30
N GLN A 484 -0.57 -30.90 5.63
CA GLN A 484 0.20 -31.34 6.80
C GLN A 484 1.61 -31.82 6.36
N GLY A 485 2.53 -30.87 6.15
CA GLY A 485 3.93 -31.13 5.80
C GLY A 485 4.68 -29.87 5.35
N THR A 486 6.01 -29.94 5.25
CA THR A 486 6.84 -28.96 4.54
C THR A 486 6.63 -29.19 3.04
N MET A 487 5.68 -28.48 2.45
CA MET A 487 5.47 -28.46 1.00
C MET A 487 6.49 -27.51 0.37
N THR A 488 6.89 -27.80 -0.86
CA THR A 488 7.67 -26.83 -1.65
C THR A 488 6.77 -25.69 -2.11
N ARG A 489 7.36 -24.56 -2.49
CA ARG A 489 6.64 -23.41 -3.08
C ARG A 489 5.73 -23.82 -4.24
N GLU A 490 6.27 -24.59 -5.20
CA GLU A 490 5.52 -25.10 -6.34
C GLU A 490 4.30 -25.95 -5.92
N GLU A 491 4.44 -26.81 -4.90
CA GLU A 491 3.33 -27.63 -4.39
C GLU A 491 2.26 -26.76 -3.71
N ILE A 492 2.67 -25.72 -2.97
CA ILE A 492 1.74 -24.79 -2.34
C ILE A 492 0.99 -24.01 -3.42
N GLU A 493 1.69 -23.44 -4.39
CA GLU A 493 1.06 -22.73 -5.52
C GLU A 493 0.13 -23.64 -6.33
N GLU A 494 0.48 -24.91 -6.55
CA GLU A 494 -0.38 -25.88 -7.22
C GLU A 494 -1.65 -26.17 -6.39
N VAL A 495 -1.51 -26.38 -5.08
CA VAL A 495 -2.67 -26.57 -4.17
C VAL A 495 -3.56 -25.33 -4.15
N GLU A 496 -2.97 -24.14 -4.23
CA GLU A 496 -3.69 -22.87 -4.30
C GLU A 496 -4.43 -22.67 -5.62
N ARG A 497 -3.94 -23.27 -6.71
CA ARG A 497 -4.57 -23.30 -8.03
C ARG A 497 -5.79 -24.22 -8.08
N LEU A 498 -5.84 -25.26 -7.26
CA LEU A 498 -6.89 -26.26 -7.35
C LEU A 498 -8.26 -25.69 -6.92
N PRO A 499 -9.31 -25.85 -7.75
CA PRO A 499 -10.67 -25.33 -7.47
C PRO A 499 -11.39 -26.11 -6.35
N THR A 500 -10.71 -27.04 -5.69
CA THR A 500 -11.27 -27.90 -4.63
C THR A 500 -11.33 -27.21 -3.27
N ASN A 501 -10.72 -26.04 -3.14
CA ASN A 501 -10.68 -25.30 -1.89
C ASN A 501 -11.79 -24.25 -1.87
N LEU A 502 -12.48 -24.12 -0.74
CA LEU A 502 -13.26 -22.92 -0.49
C LEU A 502 -12.25 -21.80 -0.25
N SER A 503 -12.30 -20.75 -1.06
CA SER A 503 -11.51 -19.55 -0.88
C SER A 503 -12.43 -18.35 -0.65
N ARG A 504 -11.92 -17.38 0.11
CA ARG A 504 -12.55 -16.09 0.32
C ARG A 504 -11.44 -15.06 0.46
N THR A 505 -11.51 -14.02 -0.35
CA THR A 505 -10.56 -12.91 -0.29
C THR A 505 -11.28 -11.66 0.15
N ILE A 506 -10.66 -10.91 1.05
CA ILE A 506 -11.12 -9.59 1.44
C ILE A 506 -9.99 -8.56 1.28
N ALA A 507 -10.37 -7.32 1.06
CA ALA A 507 -9.47 -6.16 1.13
C ALA A 507 -9.95 -5.20 2.22
N CYS A 508 -9.00 -4.65 2.97
CA CYS A 508 -9.23 -3.57 3.93
C CYS A 508 -8.18 -2.49 3.74
N THR A 509 -8.60 -1.30 3.34
CA THR A 509 -7.72 -0.13 3.21
C THR A 509 -7.74 0.68 4.50
N VAL A 510 -6.55 0.98 5.01
CA VAL A 510 -6.33 1.70 6.27
C VAL A 510 -5.44 2.91 6.05
N TRP A 511 -5.69 3.93 6.86
CA TRP A 511 -4.83 5.09 7.01
C TRP A 511 -4.10 5.00 8.34
N ARG A 512 -2.78 4.91 8.28
CA ARG A 512 -1.85 4.98 9.40
C ARG A 512 -1.55 6.44 9.69
N ARG A 513 -2.09 6.94 10.81
CA ARG A 513 -1.96 8.33 11.21
C ARG A 513 -1.08 8.44 12.45
N THR A 514 0.04 9.15 12.32
CA THR A 514 0.88 9.50 13.46
C THR A 514 0.29 10.71 14.18
N THR A 515 0.08 10.60 15.50
CA THR A 515 -0.43 11.67 16.36
C THR A 515 0.50 11.86 17.57
N ASP A 516 0.33 12.94 18.32
CA ASP A 516 1.07 13.18 19.57
C ASP A 516 0.85 12.06 20.63
N GLU A 517 -0.26 11.34 20.54
CA GLU A 517 -0.60 10.22 21.44
C GLU A 517 -0.08 8.86 20.95
N GLY A 518 0.56 8.83 19.78
CA GLY A 518 1.08 7.63 19.13
C GLY A 518 0.46 7.41 17.74
N VAL A 519 0.68 6.21 17.19
CA VAL A 519 0.16 5.82 15.87
C VAL A 519 -1.27 5.27 16.02
N GLU A 520 -2.18 5.80 15.22
CA GLU A 520 -3.58 5.35 15.10
C GLU A 520 -3.81 4.74 13.71
N ILE A 521 -4.51 3.60 13.65
CA ILE A 521 -4.94 2.98 12.39
C ILE A 521 -6.43 3.27 12.18
N ILE A 522 -6.75 4.01 11.12
CA ILE A 522 -8.12 4.39 10.77
C ILE A 522 -8.53 3.61 9.51
N PRO A 523 -9.50 2.69 9.57
CA PRO A 523 -9.94 1.98 8.39
C PRO A 523 -10.76 2.90 7.47
N LEU A 524 -10.23 3.17 6.27
CA LEU A 524 -10.91 3.92 5.21
C LEU A 524 -11.96 3.03 4.53
N GLN A 525 -11.57 1.80 4.20
CA GLN A 525 -12.43 0.77 3.67
C GLN A 525 -12.33 -0.47 4.56
N ARG A 526 -13.37 -0.73 5.35
CA ARG A 526 -13.30 -1.79 6.38
C ARG A 526 -13.28 -3.21 5.80
N TRP A 527 -14.03 -3.45 4.73
CA TRP A 527 -14.26 -4.80 4.25
C TRP A 527 -14.84 -4.82 2.83
N GLU A 528 -14.01 -5.13 1.83
CA GLU A 528 -14.46 -5.45 0.47
C GLU A 528 -14.24 -6.93 0.19
N TYR A 529 -15.25 -7.62 -0.35
CA TYR A 529 -15.08 -8.98 -0.82
C TYR A 529 -14.54 -8.99 -2.24
N LEU A 530 -13.43 -9.68 -2.45
CA LEU A 530 -12.84 -9.88 -3.77
C LEU A 530 -13.18 -11.28 -4.28
N ASP A 531 -13.47 -11.37 -5.57
CA ASP A 531 -13.70 -12.61 -6.29
C ASP A 531 -12.44 -13.15 -7.00
N TYR A 532 -11.31 -12.51 -6.75
CA TYR A 532 -9.97 -12.91 -7.20
C TYR A 532 -8.99 -12.93 -6.03
N VAL A 533 -7.80 -13.48 -6.26
CA VAL A 533 -6.70 -13.47 -5.29
C VAL A 533 -5.67 -12.45 -5.79
N PRO A 534 -5.34 -11.44 -4.99
CA PRO A 534 -4.33 -10.46 -5.37
C PRO A 534 -2.95 -11.09 -5.35
N TRP A 535 -2.10 -10.64 -6.27
CA TRP A 535 -0.71 -11.03 -6.37
C TRP A 535 0.19 -9.85 -6.06
N GLU A 536 1.33 -10.17 -5.46
CA GLU A 536 2.39 -9.19 -5.20
C GLU A 536 3.04 -8.78 -6.52
N ILE A 537 3.27 -7.48 -6.70
CA ILE A 537 4.08 -6.97 -7.81
C ILE A 537 5.54 -7.07 -7.38
N LEU A 538 6.32 -7.84 -8.13
CA LEU A 538 7.76 -7.98 -7.93
C LEU A 538 8.50 -7.15 -8.98
N ASP A 539 9.57 -6.47 -8.56
CA ASP A 539 10.41 -5.66 -9.47
C ASP A 539 11.47 -6.48 -10.20
N TYR A 540 11.47 -7.78 -9.97
CA TYR A 540 12.52 -8.70 -10.33
C TYR A 540 11.92 -10.04 -10.73
N PRO A 541 12.65 -10.84 -11.51
CA PRO A 541 12.23 -12.20 -11.82
C PRO A 541 11.93 -12.99 -10.54
N ASN A 542 10.88 -13.82 -10.56
CA ASN A 542 10.50 -14.66 -9.42
C ASN A 542 11.64 -15.54 -8.86
N GLU A 543 12.65 -15.83 -9.67
CA GLU A 543 13.82 -16.65 -9.34
C GLU A 543 14.80 -15.93 -8.40
N ASP A 544 14.76 -14.59 -8.35
CA ASP A 544 15.69 -13.75 -7.57
C ASP A 544 15.08 -13.28 -6.24
N ARG A 545 14.00 -13.94 -5.78
CA ARG A 545 13.24 -13.55 -4.58
C ARG A 545 14.02 -13.76 -3.29
#